data_AF-A0A950V276-F1
#
_entry.id   AF-A0A950V276-F1
#
_cell.length_a   1.000
_cell.length_b   1.000
_cell.length_c   1.000
_cell.angle_alpha   90.00
_cell.angle_beta   90.00
_cell.angle_gamma   90.00
#
_symmetry.space_group_name_H-M   'P 1'
#
loop_
_entity.id
_entity.type
_entity.pdbx_description
1 polymer ?
#
loop_
_entity_poly.entity_id
_entity_poly.type
_entity_poly.pdbx_seq_one_letter_code
_entity_poly.pdbx_strand_id
1 'polypeptide(L)'
;MMSMRQFALCGIALIAPLPAIAQNTASLSCWESKKNGTFQTREAKTPIEKANSGAAYALVTAEASTDSGQAQFCKNKAQLFYAKDSVSYRVVYEKPGLDDQGVGMRLLGWSRDGAQLLIELLTWGYDNDAIVSKSALVLDAATSQVRELPVDEAFQRLFGKDCEFDFSVIGWGAEQNVLLRVTKTATTTRYQQTFCVEKPTTYSFDQQRHVVSLSKAAAVSENR
;
A
#
# COMPACT_ATOMS: atom_id res chain seq x y z
N MET A 1 -22.31 24.19 62.56
CA MET A 1 -23.25 23.81 61.48
C MET A 1 -22.65 24.26 60.15
N MET A 2 -22.76 23.39 59.15
CA MET A 2 -22.04 23.35 57.87
C MET A 2 -22.15 24.63 57.03
N SER A 3 -21.11 24.92 56.24
CA SER A 3 -21.33 25.35 54.85
C SER A 3 -20.14 24.98 53.98
N MET A 4 -20.46 24.24 52.92
CA MET A 4 -19.60 23.61 51.91
C MET A 4 -18.76 24.61 51.12
N ARG A 5 -17.48 24.31 50.92
CA ARG A 5 -16.69 24.85 49.81
C ARG A 5 -16.73 23.86 48.66
N GLN A 6 -17.43 24.23 47.58
CA GLN A 6 -17.42 23.50 46.31
C GLN A 6 -16.05 23.63 45.65
N PHE A 7 -15.35 22.51 45.50
CA PHE A 7 -14.21 22.39 44.59
C PHE A 7 -14.75 22.10 43.20
N ALA A 8 -14.67 23.08 42.31
CA ALA A 8 -14.88 22.87 40.89
C ALA A 8 -13.66 22.15 40.30
N LEU A 9 -13.80 20.84 40.07
CA LEU A 9 -12.86 20.06 39.26
C LEU A 9 -12.99 20.53 37.81
N CYS A 10 -12.01 21.31 37.36
CA CYS A 10 -11.82 21.65 35.96
C CYS A 10 -11.32 20.38 35.25
N GLY A 11 -12.26 19.60 34.71
CA GLY A 11 -11.94 18.46 33.87
C GLY A 11 -11.30 18.94 32.57
N ILE A 12 -9.98 18.85 32.49
CA ILE A 12 -9.25 18.98 31.22
C ILE A 12 -9.67 17.78 30.38
N ALA A 13 -10.59 17.99 29.43
CA ALA A 13 -10.83 17.04 28.37
C ALA A 13 -9.52 16.88 27.59
N LEU A 14 -8.89 15.70 27.73
CA LEU A 14 -7.84 15.25 26.83
C LEU A 14 -8.46 15.17 25.43
N ILE A 15 -8.30 16.24 24.65
CA ILE A 15 -8.58 16.22 23.22
C ILE A 15 -7.54 15.25 22.65
N ALA A 16 -7.96 14.00 22.42
CA ALA A 16 -7.16 13.07 21.66
C ALA A 16 -6.84 13.75 20.31
N PRO A 17 -5.58 13.82 19.89
CA PRO A 17 -5.25 14.39 18.60
C PRO A 17 -6.06 13.63 17.55
N LEU A 18 -6.85 14.37 16.77
CA LEU A 18 -7.52 13.83 15.60
C LEU A 18 -6.48 13.03 14.79
N PRO A 19 -6.82 11.82 14.33
CA PRO A 19 -5.92 11.07 13.48
C PRO A 19 -5.53 12.00 12.33
N ALA A 20 -4.22 12.29 12.23
CA ALA A 20 -3.68 13.01 11.09
C ALA A 20 -4.27 12.36 9.85
N ILE A 21 -4.95 13.16 9.01
CA ILE A 21 -5.57 12.68 7.77
C ILE A 21 -4.48 11.89 7.05
N ALA A 22 -4.63 10.56 7.03
CA ALA A 22 -3.62 9.68 6.47
C ALA A 22 -3.50 10.06 4.99
N GLN A 23 -2.42 10.74 4.64
CA GLN A 23 -2.15 11.06 3.25
C GLN A 23 -2.02 9.74 2.48
N ASN A 24 -2.60 9.69 1.29
CA ASN A 24 -2.59 8.47 0.48
C ASN A 24 -1.16 8.12 0.08
N THR A 25 -0.54 7.15 0.75
CA THR A 25 0.79 6.63 0.42
C THR A 25 0.80 5.77 -0.83
N ALA A 26 -0.37 5.41 -1.36
CA ALA A 26 -0.48 4.65 -2.60
C ALA A 26 -0.28 5.51 -3.85
N SER A 27 -0.52 6.83 -3.75
CA SER A 27 -0.35 7.78 -4.85
C SER A 27 -0.08 9.17 -4.28
N LEU A 28 1.19 9.60 -4.34
CA LEU A 28 1.62 10.92 -3.87
C LEU A 28 2.22 11.71 -5.04
N SER A 29 1.71 12.91 -5.29
CA SER A 29 2.23 13.82 -6.32
C SER A 29 2.76 15.11 -5.70
N CYS A 30 3.68 15.79 -6.41
CA CYS A 30 4.19 17.11 -6.00
C CYS A 30 3.16 18.24 -6.17
N TRP A 31 2.10 18.01 -6.93
CA TRP A 31 0.97 18.93 -7.07
C TRP A 31 -0.03 18.73 -5.95
N GLU A 32 -0.40 19.80 -5.24
CA GLU A 32 -1.53 19.73 -4.30
C GLU A 32 -2.86 19.56 -5.07
N SER A 33 -3.71 18.62 -4.67
CA SER A 33 -4.96 18.29 -5.38
C SER A 33 -6.07 19.36 -5.30
N LYS A 34 -5.80 20.52 -4.68
CA LYS A 34 -6.76 21.62 -4.56
C LYS A 34 -6.71 22.51 -5.80
N LYS A 35 -7.83 23.17 -6.13
CA LYS A 35 -7.82 24.23 -7.15
C LYS A 35 -6.80 25.29 -6.74
N ASN A 36 -5.77 25.52 -7.56
CA ASN A 36 -4.57 26.33 -7.32
C ASN A 36 -3.46 25.66 -6.47
N GLY A 37 -3.37 24.34 -6.50
CA GLY A 37 -2.32 23.62 -5.79
C GLY A 37 -0.91 24.07 -6.19
N THR A 38 -0.04 24.24 -5.20
CA THR A 38 1.37 24.57 -5.42
C THR A 38 2.16 23.32 -5.77
N PHE A 39 3.20 23.49 -6.61
CA PHE A 39 4.17 22.45 -6.91
C PHE A 39 5.27 22.46 -5.86
N GLN A 40 5.34 21.43 -5.02
CA GLN A 40 6.27 21.37 -3.89
C GLN A 40 6.59 19.94 -3.49
N THR A 41 7.70 19.77 -2.78
CA THR A 41 8.05 18.48 -2.19
C THR A 41 7.02 18.09 -1.13
N ARG A 42 6.62 16.82 -1.14
CA ARG A 42 5.60 16.28 -0.23
C ARG A 42 6.03 14.92 0.31
N GLU A 43 5.52 14.59 1.49
CA GLU A 43 5.70 13.28 2.09
C GLU A 43 4.40 12.76 2.68
N ALA A 44 4.23 11.44 2.62
CA ALA A 44 3.11 10.72 3.20
C ALA A 44 3.63 9.49 3.94
N LYS A 45 3.06 9.23 5.12
CA LYS A 45 3.46 8.13 5.99
C LYS A 45 2.25 7.25 6.31
N THR A 46 2.42 5.93 6.27
CA THR A 46 1.37 5.00 6.70
C THR A 46 1.21 5.03 8.22
N PRO A 47 0.07 4.58 8.76
CA PRO A 47 0.01 4.12 10.13
C PRO A 47 1.14 3.11 10.44
N ILE A 48 1.53 3.06 11.72
CA ILE A 48 2.51 2.08 12.18
C ILE A 48 1.78 0.75 12.41
N GLU A 49 2.14 -0.27 11.64
CA GLU A 49 1.68 -1.64 11.81
C GLU A 49 2.54 -2.35 12.86
N LYS A 50 1.92 -2.94 13.88
CA LYS A 50 2.62 -3.61 14.99
C LYS A 50 2.25 -5.08 15.10
N ALA A 51 3.24 -5.89 15.45
CA ALA A 51 3.10 -7.29 15.87
C ALA A 51 4.11 -7.59 16.99
N ASN A 52 4.03 -8.78 17.59
CA ASN A 52 5.00 -9.23 18.58
C ASN A 52 6.43 -9.31 18.02
N SER A 53 6.56 -9.43 16.70
CA SER A 53 7.84 -9.50 15.99
C SER A 53 8.44 -8.12 15.67
N GLY A 54 7.71 -7.03 15.88
CA GLY A 54 8.20 -5.68 15.65
C GLY A 54 7.14 -4.70 15.12
N ALA A 55 7.61 -3.55 14.64
CA ALA A 55 6.78 -2.49 14.13
C ALA A 55 7.29 -1.98 12.79
N ALA A 56 6.40 -1.62 11.87
CA ALA A 56 6.75 -1.13 10.55
C ALA A 56 5.88 0.04 10.12
N TYR A 57 6.41 0.90 9.27
CA TYR A 57 5.65 1.91 8.52
C TYR A 57 6.31 2.15 7.16
N ALA A 58 5.53 2.63 6.19
CA ALA A 58 6.07 3.11 4.93
C ALA A 58 6.09 4.64 4.90
N LEU A 59 7.12 5.20 4.27
CA LEU A 59 7.24 6.62 3.93
C LEU A 59 7.31 6.73 2.41
N VAL A 60 6.49 7.60 1.84
CA VAL A 60 6.54 7.95 0.43
C VAL A 60 6.86 9.42 0.32
N THR A 61 7.89 9.75 -0.43
CA THR A 61 8.34 11.12 -0.70
C THR A 61 8.12 11.42 -2.18
N ALA A 62 7.59 12.59 -2.48
CA ALA A 62 7.50 13.16 -3.82
C ALA A 62 8.38 14.43 -3.83
N GLU A 63 9.55 14.35 -4.43
CA GLU A 63 10.54 15.42 -4.47
C GLU A 63 10.32 16.30 -5.70
N ALA A 64 10.04 17.59 -5.46
CA ALA A 64 9.82 18.57 -6.51
C ALA A 64 11.14 19.23 -6.94
N SER A 65 11.34 19.35 -8.24
CA SER A 65 12.42 20.11 -8.86
C SER A 65 11.84 21.23 -9.71
N THR A 66 12.40 22.44 -9.56
CA THR A 66 11.97 23.64 -10.28
C THR A 66 13.14 24.27 -11.04
N ASP A 67 12.85 24.86 -12.20
CA ASP A 67 13.77 25.69 -12.96
C ASP A 67 13.18 27.09 -13.08
N SER A 68 13.90 28.11 -12.60
CA SER A 68 13.48 29.51 -12.67
C SER A 68 12.07 29.76 -12.11
N GLY A 69 11.69 29.01 -11.07
CA GLY A 69 10.38 29.06 -10.43
C GLY A 69 9.27 28.29 -11.15
N GLN A 70 9.56 27.62 -12.27
CA GLN A 70 8.64 26.76 -12.99
C GLN A 70 8.81 25.29 -12.57
N ALA A 71 7.71 24.55 -12.50
CA ALA A 71 7.72 23.12 -12.20
C ALA A 71 8.46 22.34 -13.30
N GLN A 72 9.40 21.48 -12.92
CA GLN A 72 10.20 20.71 -13.86
C GLN A 72 9.96 19.20 -13.72
N PHE A 73 10.29 18.63 -12.55
CA PHE A 73 10.17 17.19 -12.30
C PHE A 73 9.63 16.88 -10.91
N CYS A 74 8.89 15.79 -10.81
CA CYS A 74 8.47 15.21 -9.54
C CYS A 74 8.99 13.79 -9.46
N LYS A 75 9.92 13.51 -8.53
CA LYS A 75 10.47 12.16 -8.33
C LYS A 75 9.90 11.53 -7.07
N ASN A 76 9.28 10.37 -7.22
CA ASN A 76 8.77 9.61 -6.09
C ASN A 76 9.82 8.64 -5.54
N LYS A 77 9.74 8.35 -4.24
CA LYS A 77 10.48 7.27 -3.58
C LYS A 77 9.60 6.67 -2.51
N ALA A 78 9.56 5.34 -2.43
CA ALA A 78 8.86 4.62 -1.38
C ALA A 78 9.86 3.82 -0.53
N GLN A 79 9.82 3.98 0.78
CA GLN A 79 10.70 3.32 1.74
C GLN A 79 9.87 2.58 2.80
N LEU A 80 10.26 1.34 3.10
CA LEU A 80 9.72 0.58 4.22
C LEU A 80 10.70 0.66 5.40
N PHE A 81 10.20 1.15 6.53
CA PHE A 81 10.91 1.19 7.79
C PHE A 81 10.43 0.06 8.69
N TYR A 82 11.35 -0.68 9.30
CA TYR A 82 11.04 -1.75 10.24
C TYR A 82 11.94 -1.67 11.47
N ALA A 83 11.34 -1.88 12.64
CA ALA A 83 12.00 -2.00 13.92
C ALA A 83 11.69 -3.38 14.53
N LYS A 84 12.72 -4.23 14.62
CA LYS A 84 12.64 -5.49 15.35
C LYS A 84 12.74 -5.20 16.85
N ASP A 85 11.87 -5.81 17.64
CA ASP A 85 11.86 -5.72 19.11
C ASP A 85 11.86 -4.28 19.67
N SER A 86 11.27 -3.33 18.92
CA SER A 86 11.13 -1.91 19.29
C SER A 86 12.44 -1.14 19.53
N VAL A 87 13.59 -1.60 19.02
CA VAL A 87 14.89 -0.95 19.29
C VAL A 87 15.10 0.31 18.45
N SER A 88 15.04 0.20 17.11
CA SER A 88 15.16 1.35 16.21
C SER A 88 14.63 1.01 14.81
N TYR A 89 14.04 1.99 14.14
CA TYR A 89 13.59 1.83 12.75
C TYR A 89 14.77 1.95 11.79
N ARG A 90 14.86 1.01 10.86
CA ARG A 90 15.78 1.04 9.72
C ARG A 90 15.03 0.84 8.42
N VAL A 91 15.57 1.39 7.32
CA VAL A 91 15.06 1.09 5.97
C VAL A 91 15.40 -0.36 5.65
N VAL A 92 14.38 -1.17 5.38
CA VAL A 92 14.53 -2.59 4.98
C VAL A 92 14.16 -2.83 3.52
N TYR A 93 13.54 -1.85 2.88
CA TYR A 93 13.25 -1.84 1.45
C TYR A 93 13.11 -0.42 0.94
N GLU A 94 13.57 -0.18 -0.27
CA GLU A 94 13.43 1.09 -0.97
C GLU A 94 13.14 0.82 -2.44
N LYS A 95 12.16 1.56 -2.99
CA LYS A 95 11.89 1.60 -4.42
C LYS A 95 11.94 3.06 -4.87
N PRO A 96 12.92 3.46 -5.69
CA PRO A 96 12.87 4.74 -6.38
C PRO A 96 11.82 4.69 -7.51
N GLY A 97 11.12 5.79 -7.72
CA GLY A 97 10.36 6.05 -8.94
C GLY A 97 11.30 6.37 -10.08
N LEU A 98 10.83 6.15 -11.32
CA LEU A 98 11.55 6.56 -12.53
C LEU A 98 11.13 7.98 -12.92
N ASP A 99 11.84 8.58 -13.88
CA ASP A 99 11.58 9.96 -14.31
C ASP A 99 10.13 10.18 -14.81
N ASP A 100 9.51 9.13 -15.36
CA ASP A 100 8.15 9.09 -15.89
C ASP A 100 7.19 8.23 -15.06
N GLN A 101 7.58 7.83 -13.84
CA GLN A 101 6.80 6.93 -13.00
C GLN A 101 6.78 7.35 -11.53
N GLY A 102 5.58 7.44 -10.97
CA GLY A 102 5.38 7.51 -9.54
C GLY A 102 5.45 6.14 -8.87
N VAL A 103 5.83 6.13 -7.60
CA VAL A 103 5.85 4.94 -6.75
C VAL A 103 5.22 5.23 -5.39
N GLY A 104 4.47 4.25 -4.89
CA GLY A 104 3.74 4.32 -3.64
C GLY A 104 3.69 2.95 -2.96
N MET A 105 3.26 2.95 -1.71
CA MET A 105 3.26 1.76 -0.87
C MET A 105 2.11 1.77 0.13
N ARG A 106 1.49 0.61 0.33
CA ARG A 106 0.49 0.37 1.36
C ARG A 106 0.90 -0.80 2.23
N LEU A 107 0.69 -0.67 3.53
CA LEU A 107 0.80 -1.80 4.45
C LEU A 107 -0.58 -2.43 4.63
N LEU A 108 -0.65 -3.74 4.45
CA LEU A 108 -1.90 -4.51 4.54
C LEU A 108 -1.99 -5.34 5.83
N GLY A 109 -1.00 -5.19 6.71
CA GLY A 109 -0.98 -5.78 8.04
C GLY A 109 -0.16 -7.06 8.14
N TRP A 110 0.00 -7.51 9.38
CA TRP A 110 0.78 -8.68 9.73
C TRP A 110 0.01 -9.98 9.52
N SER A 111 0.72 -11.06 9.22
CA SER A 111 0.20 -12.42 9.22
C SER A 111 -0.32 -12.77 10.62
N ARG A 112 -1.18 -13.78 10.71
CA ARG A 112 -1.84 -14.14 11.97
C ARG A 112 -0.86 -14.47 13.11
N ASP A 113 0.29 -15.06 12.79
CA ASP A 113 1.36 -15.38 13.73
C ASP A 113 2.33 -14.19 13.97
N GLY A 114 2.14 -13.08 13.26
CA GLY A 114 3.01 -11.91 13.30
C GLY A 114 4.35 -12.12 12.62
N ALA A 115 4.60 -13.22 11.92
CA ALA A 115 5.91 -13.53 11.33
C ALA A 115 6.19 -12.72 10.06
N GLN A 116 5.16 -12.29 9.34
CA GLN A 116 5.27 -11.66 8.03
C GLN A 116 4.38 -10.42 7.92
N LEU A 117 4.88 -9.35 7.30
CA LEU A 117 4.09 -8.16 6.98
C LEU A 117 3.84 -8.11 5.48
N LEU A 118 2.56 -7.97 5.09
CA LEU A 118 2.14 -7.86 3.71
C LEU A 118 2.11 -6.39 3.27
N ILE A 119 2.70 -6.13 2.11
CA ILE A 119 2.83 -4.81 1.51
C ILE A 119 2.31 -4.87 0.08
N GLU A 120 1.57 -3.85 -0.35
CA GLU A 120 1.26 -3.60 -1.75
C GLU A 120 2.15 -2.44 -2.22
N LEU A 121 2.97 -2.70 -3.23
CA LEU A 121 3.77 -1.69 -3.93
C LEU A 121 2.99 -1.27 -5.18
N LEU A 122 2.90 0.03 -5.42
CA LEU A 122 2.19 0.59 -6.56
C LEU A 122 3.16 1.45 -7.38
N THR A 123 3.13 1.30 -8.69
CA THR A 123 3.87 2.14 -9.64
C THR A 123 2.93 2.63 -10.71
N TRP A 124 2.89 3.93 -10.99
CA TRP A 124 2.00 4.52 -11.98
C TRP A 124 2.76 5.44 -12.92
N GLY A 125 2.30 5.55 -14.16
CA GLY A 125 2.89 6.48 -15.14
C GLY A 125 2.53 7.94 -14.85
N TYR A 126 3.45 8.85 -15.18
CA TYR A 126 3.18 10.28 -15.23
C TYR A 126 2.07 10.60 -16.24
N ASP A 127 1.14 11.50 -15.89
CA ASP A 127 -0.05 11.87 -16.68
C ASP A 127 -0.95 10.69 -17.11
N ASN A 128 -0.83 9.53 -16.45
CA ASN A 128 -1.62 8.36 -16.78
C ASN A 128 -2.42 7.87 -15.57
N ASP A 129 -3.70 8.23 -15.56
CA ASP A 129 -4.66 7.79 -14.53
C ASP A 129 -4.94 6.26 -14.58
N ALA A 130 -4.48 5.54 -15.61
CA ALA A 130 -5.01 4.22 -15.95
C ALA A 130 -4.05 3.03 -15.79
N ILE A 131 -2.73 3.25 -15.59
CA ILE A 131 -1.78 2.12 -15.50
C ILE A 131 -1.03 2.20 -14.17
N VAL A 132 -1.57 1.51 -13.18
CA VAL A 132 -0.90 1.23 -11.92
C VAL A 132 -0.44 -0.23 -11.96
N SER A 133 0.85 -0.46 -12.22
CA SER A 133 1.43 -1.78 -11.96
C SER A 133 1.52 -1.96 -10.45
N LYS A 134 1.13 -3.15 -9.97
CA LYS A 134 1.09 -3.47 -8.55
C LYS A 134 1.91 -4.72 -8.29
N SER A 135 2.60 -4.74 -7.17
CA SER A 135 3.35 -5.89 -6.69
C SER A 135 2.95 -6.21 -5.25
N ALA A 136 2.87 -7.50 -4.93
CA ALA A 136 2.72 -7.95 -3.56
C ALA A 136 4.11 -8.22 -2.97
N LEU A 137 4.48 -7.53 -1.90
CA LEU A 137 5.73 -7.77 -1.18
C LEU A 137 5.44 -8.34 0.20
N VAL A 138 6.39 -9.12 0.72
CA VAL A 138 6.34 -9.61 2.09
C VAL A 138 7.66 -9.37 2.79
N LEU A 139 7.60 -8.67 3.92
CA LEU A 139 8.69 -8.58 4.90
C LEU A 139 8.63 -9.80 5.82
N ASP A 140 9.72 -10.55 5.92
CA ASP A 140 9.91 -11.62 6.89
C ASP A 140 10.58 -11.05 8.16
N ALA A 141 9.92 -11.15 9.31
CA ALA A 141 10.42 -10.55 10.55
C ALA A 141 11.64 -11.27 11.14
N ALA A 142 11.80 -12.58 10.88
CA ALA A 142 12.92 -13.35 11.38
C ALA A 142 14.23 -12.85 10.73
N THR A 143 14.20 -12.65 9.42
CA THR A 143 15.35 -12.25 8.59
C THR A 143 15.43 -10.75 8.34
N SER A 144 14.35 -9.99 8.58
CA SER A 144 14.19 -8.59 8.18
C SER A 144 14.34 -8.35 6.67
N GLN A 145 14.11 -9.37 5.84
CA GLN A 145 14.20 -9.26 4.39
C GLN A 145 12.82 -9.05 3.76
N VAL A 146 12.77 -8.21 2.73
CA VAL A 146 11.59 -8.01 1.89
C VAL A 146 11.77 -8.75 0.59
N ARG A 147 10.76 -9.52 0.18
CA ARG A 147 10.73 -10.20 -1.12
C ARG A 147 9.43 -9.89 -1.86
N GLU A 148 9.51 -9.86 -3.17
CA GLU A 148 8.35 -9.77 -4.04
C GLU A 148 7.76 -11.17 -4.27
N LEU A 149 6.43 -11.27 -4.23
CA LEU A 149 5.73 -12.50 -4.54
C LEU A 149 5.52 -12.59 -6.06
N PRO A 150 5.81 -13.75 -6.69
CA PRO A 150 5.65 -13.95 -8.13
C PRO A 150 4.17 -14.14 -8.54
N VAL A 151 3.34 -13.15 -8.23
CA VAL A 151 1.88 -13.19 -8.46
C VAL A 151 1.56 -13.18 -9.95
N ASP A 152 2.22 -12.32 -10.73
CA ASP A 152 2.01 -12.23 -12.17
C ASP A 152 2.34 -13.56 -12.87
N GLU A 153 3.46 -14.19 -12.52
CA GLU A 153 3.87 -15.48 -13.05
C GLU A 153 2.88 -16.59 -12.69
N ALA A 154 2.28 -16.53 -11.51
CA ALA A 154 1.24 -17.48 -11.10
C ALA A 154 -0.05 -17.30 -11.92
N PHE A 155 -0.48 -16.07 -12.17
CA PHE A 155 -1.65 -15.81 -13.02
C PHE A 155 -1.39 -16.07 -14.50
N GLN A 156 -0.21 -15.78 -15.03
CA GLN A 156 0.16 -16.14 -16.39
C GLN A 156 0.13 -17.66 -16.62
N ARG A 157 0.46 -18.47 -15.61
CA ARG A 157 0.30 -19.93 -15.67
C ARG A 157 -1.15 -20.38 -15.62
N LEU A 158 -2.00 -19.65 -14.89
CA LEU A 158 -3.43 -19.98 -14.77
C LEU A 158 -4.24 -19.55 -16.01
N PHE A 159 -4.03 -18.33 -16.50
CA PHE A 159 -4.83 -17.72 -17.56
C PHE A 159 -4.16 -17.75 -18.94
N GLY A 160 -2.85 -18.00 -19.00
CA GLY A 160 -2.04 -17.80 -20.20
C GLY A 160 -1.42 -16.40 -20.23
N LYS A 161 -0.35 -16.25 -21.03
CA LYS A 161 0.43 -15.00 -21.13
C LYS A 161 -0.28 -13.88 -21.91
N ASP A 162 -1.19 -14.24 -22.80
CA ASP A 162 -1.94 -13.28 -23.61
C ASP A 162 -3.13 -12.68 -22.85
N CYS A 163 -3.35 -13.15 -21.62
CA CYS A 163 -4.45 -12.70 -20.80
C CYS A 163 -4.13 -11.41 -20.05
N GLU A 164 -4.97 -10.40 -20.25
CA GLU A 164 -4.89 -9.16 -19.49
C GLU A 164 -5.83 -9.17 -18.28
N PHE A 165 -5.25 -8.78 -17.16
CA PHE A 165 -5.93 -8.63 -15.89
C PHE A 165 -5.22 -7.56 -15.07
N ASP A 166 -5.97 -6.95 -14.15
CA ASP A 166 -5.42 -6.17 -13.05
C ASP A 166 -5.64 -6.97 -11.76
N PHE A 167 -4.75 -6.83 -10.79
CA PHE A 167 -4.96 -7.41 -9.47
C PHE A 167 -4.74 -6.38 -8.37
N SER A 168 -5.30 -6.62 -7.19
CA SER A 168 -4.99 -5.87 -5.98
C SER A 168 -4.88 -6.82 -4.82
N VAL A 169 -4.00 -6.50 -3.88
CA VAL A 169 -3.82 -7.32 -2.69
C VAL A 169 -4.90 -6.94 -1.67
N ILE A 170 -5.72 -7.92 -1.28
CA ILE A 170 -6.78 -7.71 -0.29
C ILE A 170 -6.19 -7.79 1.12
N GLY A 171 -5.32 -8.76 1.36
CA GLY A 171 -4.77 -9.05 2.68
C GLY A 171 -4.37 -10.52 2.84
N TRP A 172 -4.23 -10.95 4.09
CA TRP A 172 -3.95 -12.33 4.44
C TRP A 172 -5.19 -13.23 4.36
N GLY A 173 -5.02 -14.44 3.83
CA GLY A 173 -5.97 -15.54 3.89
C GLY A 173 -5.61 -16.55 4.98
N ALA A 174 -6.26 -17.73 4.93
CA ALA A 174 -5.88 -18.84 5.78
C ALA A 174 -4.48 -19.38 5.42
N GLU A 175 -3.80 -20.01 6.37
CA GLU A 175 -2.55 -20.76 6.12
C GLU A 175 -1.42 -19.92 5.47
N GLN A 176 -1.32 -18.64 5.84
CA GLN A 176 -0.35 -17.68 5.29
C GLN A 176 -0.50 -17.45 3.76
N ASN A 177 -1.64 -17.79 3.18
CA ASN A 177 -1.92 -17.43 1.80
C ASN A 177 -2.21 -15.93 1.68
N VAL A 178 -1.97 -15.36 0.51
CA VAL A 178 -2.32 -13.96 0.20
C VAL A 178 -3.59 -13.94 -0.64
N LEU A 179 -4.58 -13.15 -0.21
CA LEU A 179 -5.81 -12.95 -0.96
C LEU A 179 -5.63 -11.82 -1.97
N LEU A 180 -5.97 -12.13 -3.22
CA LEU A 180 -5.82 -11.25 -4.36
C LEU A 180 -7.19 -11.05 -5.02
N ARG A 181 -7.56 -9.81 -5.30
CA ARG A 181 -8.73 -9.52 -6.15
C ARG A 181 -8.22 -9.33 -7.56
N VAL A 182 -8.74 -10.10 -8.52
CA VAL A 182 -8.42 -9.95 -9.93
C VAL A 182 -9.61 -9.35 -10.65
N THR A 183 -9.36 -8.37 -11.51
CA THR A 183 -10.35 -7.64 -12.28
C THR A 183 -9.94 -7.55 -13.75
N LYS A 184 -10.93 -7.30 -14.60
CA LYS A 184 -10.70 -6.93 -16.00
C LYS A 184 -9.92 -5.60 -16.05
N THR A 185 -8.91 -5.50 -16.90
CA THR A 185 -8.28 -4.21 -17.22
C THR A 185 -9.25 -3.31 -17.98
N ALA A 186 -9.01 -1.99 -17.97
CA ALA A 186 -9.79 -1.06 -18.78
C ALA A 186 -9.62 -1.38 -20.28
N THR A 187 -10.71 -1.27 -21.04
CA THR A 187 -10.68 -1.48 -22.48
C THR A 187 -9.93 -0.35 -23.19
N THR A 188 -9.13 -0.68 -24.21
CA THR A 188 -8.43 0.27 -25.06
C THR A 188 -8.58 -0.06 -26.53
N THR A 189 -8.50 0.94 -27.39
CA THR A 189 -8.48 0.80 -28.85
C THR A 189 -7.06 0.72 -29.42
N ARG A 190 -6.03 0.84 -28.57
CA ARG A 190 -4.62 0.88 -29.00
C ARG A 190 -4.10 -0.47 -29.49
N TYR A 191 -4.68 -1.56 -29.02
CA TYR A 191 -4.31 -2.94 -29.37
C TYR A 191 -5.47 -3.89 -29.07
N GLN A 192 -5.40 -5.11 -29.58
CA GLN A 192 -6.38 -6.15 -29.29
C GLN A 192 -6.10 -6.74 -27.91
N GLN A 193 -7.08 -6.66 -27.01
CA GLN A 193 -6.98 -7.20 -25.66
C GLN A 193 -7.69 -8.55 -25.56
N THR A 194 -7.12 -9.46 -24.79
CA THR A 194 -7.76 -10.73 -24.41
C THR A 194 -7.99 -10.74 -22.91
N PHE A 195 -9.25 -10.93 -22.50
CA PHE A 195 -9.63 -10.94 -21.09
C PHE A 195 -10.03 -12.35 -20.64
N CYS A 196 -9.54 -12.79 -19.49
CA CYS A 196 -9.93 -14.09 -18.90
C CYS A 196 -10.71 -13.96 -17.59
N VAL A 197 -10.94 -12.72 -17.15
CA VAL A 197 -11.71 -12.40 -15.95
C VAL A 197 -12.75 -11.36 -16.32
N GLU A 198 -14.01 -11.79 -16.44
CA GLU A 198 -15.13 -10.90 -16.78
C GLU A 198 -15.73 -10.20 -15.57
N LYS A 199 -15.62 -10.82 -14.38
CA LYS A 199 -16.13 -10.28 -13.12
C LYS A 199 -15.02 -10.27 -12.07
N PRO A 200 -14.96 -9.25 -11.20
CA PRO A 200 -14.03 -9.24 -10.08
C PRO A 200 -14.07 -10.56 -9.30
N THR A 201 -12.93 -11.23 -9.21
CA THR A 201 -12.83 -12.59 -8.64
C THR A 201 -11.69 -12.64 -7.64
N THR A 202 -11.93 -13.28 -6.49
CA THR A 202 -10.92 -13.41 -5.44
C THR A 202 -10.17 -14.74 -5.58
N TYR A 203 -8.85 -14.65 -5.58
CA TYR A 203 -7.92 -15.77 -5.60
C TYR A 203 -7.11 -15.82 -4.31
N SER A 204 -6.69 -17.03 -3.96
CA SER A 204 -5.73 -17.30 -2.89
C SER A 204 -4.39 -17.67 -3.53
N PHE A 205 -3.35 -16.92 -3.21
CA PHE A 205 -1.97 -17.19 -3.61
C PHE A 205 -1.22 -17.93 -2.50
N ASP A 206 -0.73 -19.12 -2.84
CA ASP A 206 0.11 -19.93 -1.98
C ASP A 206 1.57 -19.49 -2.11
N GLN A 207 2.12 -18.93 -1.03
CA GLN A 207 3.47 -18.38 -1.00
C GLN A 207 4.57 -19.43 -1.12
N GLN A 208 4.32 -20.71 -0.82
CA GLN A 208 5.33 -21.76 -0.88
C GLN A 208 5.35 -22.42 -2.25
N ARG A 209 4.17 -22.70 -2.80
CA ARG A 209 4.01 -23.36 -4.09
C ARG A 209 3.99 -22.37 -5.26
N HIS A 210 3.83 -21.08 -4.98
CA HIS A 210 3.65 -20.01 -5.97
C HIS A 210 2.49 -20.30 -6.93
N VAL A 211 1.39 -20.85 -6.42
CA VAL A 211 0.20 -21.16 -7.21
C VAL A 211 -0.98 -20.32 -6.75
N VAL A 212 -1.84 -19.96 -7.69
CA VAL A 212 -3.12 -19.31 -7.43
C VAL A 212 -4.25 -20.33 -7.53
N SER A 213 -5.25 -20.18 -6.68
CA SER A 213 -6.48 -20.96 -6.72
C SER A 213 -7.67 -20.06 -6.38
N LEU A 214 -8.86 -20.40 -6.88
CA LEU A 214 -10.07 -19.65 -6.52
C LEU A 214 -10.26 -19.69 -5.00
N SER A 215 -10.41 -18.52 -4.39
CA SER A 215 -10.65 -18.45 -2.96
C SER A 215 -12.08 -18.88 -2.66
N LYS A 216 -12.24 -19.78 -1.68
CA LYS A 216 -13.56 -20.15 -1.14
C LYS A 216 -14.09 -19.11 -0.15
N ALA A 217 -13.32 -18.06 0.14
CA ALA A 217 -13.74 -17.02 1.07
C ALA A 217 -14.98 -16.30 0.51
N ALA A 218 -16.07 -16.34 1.28
CA ALA A 218 -17.26 -15.54 1.03
C ALA A 218 -16.86 -14.07 0.89
N ALA A 219 -17.52 -13.35 -0.01
CA ALA A 219 -17.38 -11.91 -0.19
C ALA A 219 -17.25 -11.22 1.18
N VAL A 220 -16.04 -10.74 1.49
CA VAL A 220 -15.85 -9.88 2.66
C VAL A 220 -16.68 -8.64 2.37
N SER A 221 -17.72 -8.42 3.17
CA SER A 221 -18.62 -7.30 3.00
C SER A 221 -17.82 -5.99 2.98
N GLU A 222 -17.94 -5.24 1.88
CA GLU A 222 -17.69 -3.80 1.89
C GLU A 222 -18.69 -3.16 2.86
N ASN A 223 -18.36 -3.13 4.15
CA ASN A 223 -19.04 -2.29 5.13
C ASN A 223 -18.05 -1.21 5.56
N ARG A 224 -18.22 -0.02 4.96
CA ARG A 224 -17.84 1.25 5.53
C ARG A 224 -19.09 2.10 5.65
#